data_AF-A0A7W1P4J3-F1
#
_entry.id   AF-A0A7W1P4J3-F1
#
_cell.length_a   1.000
_cell.length_b   1.000
_cell.length_c   1.000
_cell.angle_alpha   90.00
_cell.angle_beta   90.00
_cell.angle_gamma   90.00
#
_symmetry.space_group_name_H-M   'P 1'
#
loop_
_entity.id
_entity.type
_entity.pdbx_description
1 polymer ?
#
loop_
_entity_poly.entity_id
_entity_poly.type
_entity_poly.pdbx_seq_one_letter_code
_entity_poly.pdbx_strand_id
1 'polypeptide(L)' 'MNTVEFAIRDGVPVAIDFCNPAPDAEVTSVGQENFHWVVEAVSEMCLRKAREHVAGQDNLSWGKYLQAGATRRALHEMG' A
#
# COMPACT_ATOMS: atom_id res chain seq x y z
N MET A 1 -0.98 1.69 -2.72
CA MET A 1 -0.88 0.37 -2.06
C MET A 1 0.59 0.02 -2.09
N ASN A 2 1.11 -0.64 -1.06
CA ASN A 2 2.47 -1.18 -1.09
C ASN A 2 2.34 -2.69 -0.95
N THR A 3 3.19 -3.44 -1.64
CA THR A 3 3.21 -4.90 -1.49
C THR A 3 4.57 -5.42 -1.14
N VAL A 4 4.55 -6.59 -0.51
CA VAL A 4 5.72 -7.38 -0.22
C VAL A 4 5.55 -8.71 -0.91
N GLU A 5 6.55 -9.08 -1.68
CA GLU A 5 6.56 -10.30 -2.47
C GLU A 5 7.56 -11.28 -1.86
N PHE A 6 7.11 -12.52 -1.69
CA PHE A 6 7.93 -13.61 -1.18
C PHE A 6 7.84 -14.80 -2.13
N ALA A 7 8.96 -15.51 -2.29
CA ALA A 7 8.98 -16.85 -2.84
C ALA A 7 9.25 -17.87 -1.73
N ILE A 8 8.82 -19.10 -1.95
CA ILE A 8 9.19 -20.23 -1.11
C ILE A 8 10.32 -20.99 -1.80
N ARG A 9 11.47 -21.11 -1.12
CA ARG A 9 12.61 -21.91 -1.57
C ARG A 9 12.89 -22.99 -0.53
N ASP A 10 12.74 -24.25 -0.92
CA ASP A 10 12.94 -25.40 -0.03
C ASP A 10 12.15 -25.31 1.29
N GLY A 11 10.92 -24.78 1.22
CA GLY A 11 10.05 -24.56 2.38
C GLY A 11 10.36 -23.29 3.19
N VAL A 12 11.39 -22.52 2.83
CA VAL A 12 11.79 -21.28 3.50
C VAL A 12 11.31 -20.06 2.71
N PRO A 13 10.57 -19.12 3.32
CA PRO A 13 10.21 -17.85 2.68
C PRO A 13 11.43 -16.97 2.43
N VAL A 14 11.53 -16.44 1.22
CA VAL A 14 12.57 -15.51 0.78
C VAL A 14 11.90 -14.26 0.24
N ALA A 15 12.27 -13.10 0.78
CA ALA A 15 11.78 -11.83 0.28
C ALA A 15 12.35 -11.54 -1.11
N ILE A 16 11.48 -11.17 -2.03
CA ILE A 16 11.81 -10.81 -3.42
C ILE A 16 11.82 -9.29 -3.55
N ASP A 17 10.72 -8.65 -3.17
CA ASP A 17 10.54 -7.21 -3.29
C ASP A 17 9.69 -6.67 -2.13
N PHE A 18 10.04 -5.48 -1.67
CA PHE A 18 9.34 -4.72 -0.62
C PHE A 18 8.75 -3.40 -1.15
N CYS A 19 9.07 -3.04 -2.39
CA CYS A 19 8.90 -1.71 -2.92
C CYS A 19 8.02 -1.69 -4.16
N ASN A 20 7.37 -2.80 -4.53
CA ASN A 20 6.44 -2.80 -5.66
C ASN A 20 5.16 -2.02 -5.28
N PRO A 21 4.87 -0.88 -5.93
CA PRO A 21 3.67 -0.09 -5.62
C PRO A 21 2.38 -0.70 -6.19
N ALA A 22 2.49 -1.71 -7.05
CA ALA A 22 1.37 -2.43 -7.62
C ALA A 22 1.73 -3.93 -7.78
N PRO A 23 1.22 -4.81 -6.91
CA PRO A 23 1.46 -6.24 -7.02
C PRO A 23 0.86 -6.75 -8.33
N ASP A 24 1.47 -7.78 -8.89
CA ASP A 24 0.78 -8.59 -9.87
C ASP A 24 -0.35 -9.36 -9.18
N ALA A 25 -1.57 -8.85 -9.31
CA ALA A 25 -2.79 -9.48 -8.85
C ALA A 25 -3.60 -10.03 -10.03
N GLU A 26 -2.97 -10.36 -11.15
CA GLU A 26 -3.67 -10.97 -12.28
C GLU A 26 -4.29 -12.31 -11.86
N VAL A 27 -5.52 -12.57 -12.32
CA VAL A 27 -6.27 -13.78 -11.95
C VAL A 27 -5.53 -15.07 -12.30
N THR A 28 -4.72 -15.05 -13.36
CA THR A 28 -3.89 -16.17 -13.81
C THR A 28 -2.72 -16.43 -12.86
N SER A 29 -2.22 -15.41 -12.19
CA SER A 29 -1.13 -15.46 -11.20
C SER A 29 -1.63 -15.87 -9.81
N VAL A 30 -2.73 -15.28 -9.33
CA VAL A 30 -3.19 -15.44 -7.94
C VAL A 30 -4.41 -16.38 -7.78
N GLY A 31 -5.09 -16.73 -8.86
CA GLY A 31 -6.33 -17.50 -8.84
C GLY A 31 -7.57 -16.66 -8.50
N GLN A 32 -8.75 -17.21 -8.82
CA GLN A 32 -10.02 -16.47 -8.76
C GLN A 32 -10.39 -15.97 -7.35
N GLU A 33 -10.20 -16.80 -6.33
CA GLU A 33 -10.55 -16.47 -4.95
C GLU A 33 -9.72 -15.29 -4.41
N ASN A 34 -8.40 -15.37 -4.58
CA ASN A 34 -7.51 -14.29 -4.16
C ASN A 34 -7.75 -13.02 -4.98
N PHE A 35 -8.03 -13.16 -6.27
CA PHE A 35 -8.39 -12.02 -7.11
C PHE A 35 -9.62 -11.28 -6.58
N HIS A 36 -10.70 -12.01 -6.27
CA HIS A 36 -11.90 -11.42 -5.68
C HIS A 36 -11.62 -10.71 -4.36
N TRP A 37 -10.84 -11.34 -3.48
CA TRP A 37 -10.44 -10.74 -2.22
C TRP A 37 -9.64 -9.44 -2.43
N VAL A 38 -8.67 -9.42 -3.34
CA VAL A 38 -7.88 -8.22 -3.65
C VAL A 38 -8.81 -7.09 -4.12
N VAL A 39 -9.73 -7.40 -5.04
CA VAL A 39 -10.69 -6.40 -5.56
C VAL A 39 -11.54 -5.83 -4.44
N GLU A 40 -12.11 -6.67 -3.59
CA GLU A 40 -12.95 -6.23 -2.46
C GLU A 40 -12.16 -5.35 -1.48
N ALA A 41 -10.99 -5.80 -1.04
CA ALA A 41 -10.16 -5.08 -0.07
C ALA A 41 -9.70 -3.71 -0.63
N VAL A 42 -9.31 -3.65 -1.91
CA VAL A 42 -8.90 -2.40 -2.56
C VAL A 42 -10.11 -1.47 -2.74
N SER A 43 -11.29 -1.99 -3.09
CA SER A 43 -12.52 -1.21 -3.17
C SER A 43 -12.90 -0.59 -1.82
N GLU A 44 -12.87 -1.36 -0.74
CA GLU A 44 -13.13 -0.86 0.61
C GLU A 44 -12.12 0.20 1.03
N MET A 45 -10.82 -0.01 0.75
CA MET A 45 -9.78 0.97 1.00
C MET A 45 -10.05 2.28 0.25
N CYS A 46 -10.41 2.21 -1.04
CA CYS A 46 -10.72 3.38 -1.86
C CYS A 46 -11.94 4.15 -1.31
N LEU A 47 -13.01 3.45 -0.93
CA LEU A 47 -14.19 4.07 -0.33
C LEU A 47 -13.86 4.77 0.99
N ARG A 48 -13.10 4.11 1.86
CA ARG A 48 -12.65 4.71 3.12
C ARG A 48 -11.79 5.95 2.86
N LYS A 49 -10.84 5.88 1.93
CA LYS A 49 -9.98 7.03 1.56
C LYS A 49 -10.77 8.20 0.98
N ALA A 50 -11.80 7.91 0.17
CA ALA A 50 -12.70 8.94 -0.35
C ALA A 50 -13.50 9.63 0.77
N ARG A 51 -13.94 8.87 1.80
CA ARG A 51 -14.63 9.43 2.98
C ARG A 51 -13.72 10.23 3.90
N GLU A 52 -12.45 9.82 4.02
CA GLU A 52 -11.42 10.52 4.81
C GLU A 52 -10.92 11.81 4.13
N HIS A 53 -11.27 12.04 2.85
CA HIS A 53 -10.73 13.14 2.07
C HIS A 53 -11.15 14.51 2.61
N VAL A 54 -10.17 15.38 2.82
CA VAL A 54 -10.37 16.79 3.19
C VAL A 54 -9.97 17.68 2.02
N ALA A 55 -10.94 18.45 1.50
CA ALA A 55 -10.73 19.35 0.38
C ALA A 55 -9.70 20.44 0.72
N GLY A 56 -8.81 20.74 -0.23
CA GLY A 56 -7.77 21.76 -0.07
C GLY A 56 -6.57 21.34 0.79
N GLN A 57 -6.50 20.09 1.26
CA GLN A 57 -5.33 19.55 1.96
C GLN A 57 -4.60 18.49 1.14
N ASP A 58 -3.31 18.31 1.41
CA ASP A 58 -2.57 17.14 0.96
C ASP A 58 -2.99 15.94 1.81
N ASN A 59 -3.75 15.02 1.20
CA ASN A 59 -4.28 13.83 1.86
C ASN A 59 -3.30 12.64 1.79
N LEU A 60 -2.11 12.85 1.22
CA LEU A 60 -1.09 11.81 1.04
C LEU A 60 -0.22 11.67 2.29
N SER A 61 -0.15 10.45 2.83
CA SER A 61 0.76 10.13 3.94
C SER A 61 2.23 10.31 3.57
N TRP A 62 2.57 10.13 2.28
CA TRP A 62 3.93 10.35 1.77
C TRP A 62 4.35 11.83 1.79
N GLY A 63 3.41 12.76 1.56
CA GLY A 63 3.68 14.19 1.67
C GLY A 63 4.13 14.57 3.09
N LYS A 64 3.44 14.05 4.11
CA LYS A 64 3.82 14.22 5.52
C LYS A 64 5.19 13.63 5.85
N TYR A 65 5.49 12.44 5.33
CA TYR A 65 6.81 11.80 5.51
C TYR A 65 7.95 12.63 4.89
N LEU A 66 7.77 13.09 3.65
CA LEU A 66 8.75 13.96 2.98
C LEU A 66 8.92 15.29 3.71
N GLN A 67 7.82 15.90 4.17
CA GLN A 67 7.85 17.15 4.93
C GLN A 67 8.60 16.99 6.26
N ALA A 68 8.34 15.90 7.00
CA ALA A 68 9.06 15.58 8.22
C ALA A 68 10.57 15.45 7.95
N GLY A 69 10.96 14.68 6.93
CA GLY A 69 12.36 14.48 6.55
C GLY A 69 13.05 15.78 6.10
N ALA A 70 12.41 16.56 5.24
CA ALA A 70 12.95 17.82 4.73
C ALA A 70 13.06 18.90 5.81
N THR A 71 12.14 18.92 6.79
CA THR A 71 12.12 19.90 7.87
C THR A 71 12.80 19.43 9.16
N ARG A 72 13.32 18.19 9.21
CA ARG A 72 13.88 17.53 10.40
C ARG A 72 12.95 17.57 11.62
N ARG A 73 11.66 17.49 11.37
CA ARG A 73 10.61 17.44 12.40
C ARG A 73 10.08 16.02 12.53
N ALA A 74 9.53 15.68 13.69
CA ALA A 74 9.01 14.33 13.89
C ALA A 74 7.71 14.14 13.08
N LEU A 75 7.48 12.92 12.56
CA LEU A 75 6.30 12.65 11.73
C LEU A 75 4.98 12.92 12.46
N HIS A 76 4.93 12.67 13.77
CA HIS A 76 3.75 12.93 14.58
C HIS A 76 3.43 14.42 14.75
N GLU A 77 4.35 15.31 14.39
CA GLU A 77 4.16 16.76 14.37
C GLU A 77 3.55 17.24 13.04
N MET A 78 3.48 16.38 12.02
CA MET A 78 2.90 16.70 10.71
C MET A 78 1.41 16.35 10.72
N GLY A 79 0.57 17.38 10.93
CA GLY A 79 -0.90 17.30 11.02
C GLY A 79 -1.57 16.63 9.84
#